data_AF-A0A351MJX2-F1
#
_entry.id   AF-A0A351MJX2-F1
#
_cell.length_a   1.000
_cell.length_b   1.000
_cell.length_c   1.000
_cell.angle_alpha   90.00
_cell.angle_beta   90.00
_cell.angle_gamma   90.00
#
_symmetry.space_group_name_H-M   'P 1'
#
loop_
_entity.id
_entity.type
_entity.pdbx_description
1 polymer ?
#
loop_
_entity_poly.entity_id
_entity_poly.type
_entity_poly.pdbx_seq_one_letter_code
_entity_poly.pdbx_strand_id
1 'polypeptide(L)'
;MPLLALLLLLVLLPAAAAADGPLERFAYARAHLGTRVRIVLYAPDEATADEAAEAAYDRVIELNAILSDYSSSSEVSRLSTEAVTAPVAISHELWTVLEMADRLWRARAG
;
A
#
# COMPACT_ATOMS: atom_id res chain seq x y z
N MET A 1 2.36 -17.02 -38.92
CA MET A 1 1.41 -17.38 -37.83
C MET A 1 1.75 -16.80 -36.45
N PRO A 2 3.00 -16.45 -36.06
CA PRO A 2 3.21 -15.80 -34.75
C PRO A 2 2.88 -14.29 -34.77
N LEU A 3 2.96 -13.65 -35.94
CA LEU A 3 2.62 -12.23 -36.13
C LEU A 3 1.13 -11.92 -35.94
N LEU A 4 0.24 -12.85 -36.29
CA LEU A 4 -1.21 -12.70 -36.07
C LEU A 4 -1.59 -12.81 -34.59
N ALA A 5 -0.91 -13.68 -33.83
CA ALA A 5 -1.11 -13.82 -32.38
C ALA A 5 -0.61 -12.57 -31.61
N LEU A 6 0.49 -11.96 -32.07
CA LEU A 6 1.03 -10.73 -31.47
C LEU A 6 0.15 -9.51 -31.77
N LEU A 7 -0.48 -9.47 -32.95
CA LEU A 7 -1.47 -8.44 -33.32
C LEU A 7 -2.79 -8.58 -32.54
N LEU A 8 -3.24 -9.82 -32.25
CA LEU A 8 -4.43 -10.07 -31.43
C LEU A 8 -4.21 -9.72 -29.95
N LEU A 9 -3.00 -9.89 -29.42
CA LEU A 9 -2.68 -9.54 -28.03
C LEU A 9 -2.64 -8.01 -27.81
N LEU A 10 -2.30 -7.23 -28.84
CA LEU A 10 -2.29 -5.77 -28.77
C LEU A 10 -3.70 -5.14 -28.80
N VAL A 11 -4.70 -5.87 -29.32
CA VAL A 11 -6.10 -5.43 -29.41
C VAL A 11 -6.87 -5.67 -28.09
N LEU A 12 -6.34 -6.50 -27.19
CA LEU A 12 -6.93 -6.80 -25.89
C LEU A 12 -6.34 -5.99 -24.71
N LEU A 13 -5.39 -5.08 -24.95
CA LEU A 13 -5.10 -4.06 -23.95
C LEU A 13 -6.38 -3.24 -23.78
N PRO A 14 -7.04 -3.26 -22.62
CA PRO A 14 -7.99 -2.22 -22.32
C PRO A 14 -7.15 -0.96 -22.35
N ALA A 15 -7.32 -0.15 -23.39
CA ALA A 15 -7.00 1.25 -23.27
C ALA A 15 -7.80 1.67 -22.05
N ALA A 16 -7.11 1.90 -20.94
CA ALA A 16 -7.64 2.70 -19.84
C ALA A 16 -7.90 4.05 -20.49
N ALA A 17 -9.06 4.16 -21.16
CA ALA A 17 -9.60 5.41 -21.58
C ALA A 17 -9.71 6.17 -20.27
N ALA A 18 -8.79 7.12 -20.07
CA ALA A 18 -8.99 8.14 -19.07
C ALA A 18 -10.35 8.72 -19.41
N ALA A 19 -11.36 8.33 -18.63
CA ALA A 19 -12.71 8.79 -18.85
C ALA A 19 -12.66 10.29 -18.54
N ASP A 20 -12.62 11.11 -19.58
CA ASP A 20 -12.68 12.57 -19.57
C ASP A 20 -14.05 13.10 -19.07
N GLY A 21 -14.79 12.26 -18.35
CA GLY A 21 -16.05 12.58 -17.71
C GLY A 21 -15.85 13.31 -16.38
N PRO A 22 -16.90 13.99 -15.88
CA PRO A 22 -16.83 14.62 -14.57
C PRO A 22 -16.53 13.57 -13.49
N LEU A 23 -15.53 13.82 -12.66
CA LEU A 23 -15.22 12.93 -11.54
C LEU A 23 -16.24 13.11 -10.42
N GLU A 24 -16.75 11.99 -9.92
CA GLU A 24 -17.65 11.93 -8.78
C GLU A 24 -16.90 11.56 -7.50
N ARG A 25 -17.41 12.01 -6.35
CA ARG A 25 -16.75 11.83 -5.06
C ARG A 25 -17.24 10.56 -4.37
N PHE A 26 -16.34 9.61 -4.15
CA PHE A 26 -16.58 8.37 -3.41
C PHE A 26 -15.91 8.40 -2.04
N ALA A 27 -16.53 7.76 -1.04
CA ALA A 27 -16.03 7.75 0.33
C ALA A 27 -16.26 6.40 0.99
N TYR A 28 -15.18 5.82 1.49
CA TYR A 28 -15.14 4.51 2.14
C TYR A 28 -14.57 4.65 3.54
N ALA A 29 -15.01 3.79 4.46
CA ALA A 29 -14.42 3.70 5.79
C ALA A 29 -14.44 2.27 6.30
N ARG A 30 -13.26 1.73 6.67
CA ARG A 30 -13.09 0.38 7.22
C ARG A 30 -12.27 0.38 8.49
N ALA A 31 -12.46 -0.64 9.32
CA ALA A 31 -11.67 -0.81 10.53
C ALA A 31 -10.32 -1.47 10.19
N HIS A 32 -9.22 -0.76 10.44
CA HIS A 32 -7.84 -1.24 10.28
C HIS A 32 -6.96 -0.56 11.33
N LEU A 33 -5.83 -1.17 11.70
CA LEU A 33 -4.84 -0.57 12.62
C LEU A 33 -5.44 -0.14 13.98
N GLY A 34 -6.48 -0.83 14.46
CA GLY A 34 -7.19 -0.44 15.70
C GLY A 34 -8.03 0.83 15.59
N THR A 35 -8.27 1.36 14.39
CA THR A 35 -9.04 2.59 14.15
C THR A 35 -9.90 2.49 12.88
N ARG A 36 -10.63 3.57 12.53
CA ARG A 36 -11.31 3.70 11.24
C ARG A 36 -10.40 4.42 10.23
N VAL A 37 -9.96 3.69 9.21
CA VAL A 37 -9.27 4.26 8.05
C VAL A 37 -10.32 4.69 7.05
N ARG A 38 -10.30 5.98 6.68
CA ARG A 38 -11.23 6.59 5.73
C ARG A 38 -10.50 6.94 4.45
N ILE A 39 -11.04 6.49 3.32
CA ILE A 39 -10.55 6.82 1.99
C ILE A 39 -11.62 7.65 1.29
N VAL A 40 -11.23 8.81 0.77
CA VAL A 40 -12.08 9.67 -0.06
C VAL A 40 -11.32 9.91 -1.36
N LEU A 41 -11.94 9.56 -2.47
CA LEU A 41 -11.34 9.64 -3.80
C LEU A 41 -12.37 10.13 -4.82
N TYR A 42 -11.88 10.57 -5.98
CA TYR A 42 -12.72 11.02 -7.08
C TYR A 42 -12.48 10.13 -8.30
N ALA A 43 -13.54 9.60 -8.89
CA ALA A 43 -13.47 8.61 -9.97
C ALA A 43 -14.60 8.83 -10.97
N PRO A 44 -14.48 8.33 -12.23
CA PRO A 44 -15.51 8.49 -13.24
C PRO A 44 -16.76 7.63 -12.99
N ASP A 45 -16.63 6.54 -12.22
CA ASP A 45 -17.72 5.63 -11.86
C ASP A 45 -17.39 4.87 -10.57
N GLU A 46 -18.40 4.21 -10.01
CA GLU A 46 -18.31 3.45 -8.76
C GLU A 46 -17.36 2.24 -8.88
N ALA A 47 -17.33 1.56 -10.03
CA ALA A 47 -16.47 0.39 -10.22
C ALA A 47 -14.98 0.76 -10.14
N THR A 48 -14.60 1.85 -10.79
CA THR A 48 -13.24 2.41 -10.73
C THR A 48 -12.90 2.87 -9.31
N ALA A 49 -13.87 3.47 -8.61
CA ALA A 49 -13.69 3.92 -7.24
C ALA A 49 -13.46 2.76 -6.26
N ASP A 50 -14.25 1.69 -6.41
CA ASP A 50 -14.17 0.49 -5.60
C ASP A 50 -12.83 -0.21 -5.80
N GLU A 51 -12.39 -0.41 -7.04
CA GLU A 51 -11.08 -1.01 -7.34
C GLU A 51 -9.93 -0.22 -6.69
N ALA A 52 -9.95 1.11 -6.83
CA ALA A 52 -8.93 1.96 -6.23
C ALA A 52 -8.96 1.94 -4.69
N ALA A 53 -10.16 1.90 -4.09
CA ALA A 53 -10.32 1.82 -2.64
C ALA A 53 -9.85 0.47 -2.10
N GLU A 54 -10.18 -0.65 -2.77
CA GLU A 54 -9.70 -1.98 -2.40
C GLU A 54 -8.18 -2.05 -2.44
N ALA A 55 -7.55 -1.61 -3.54
CA ALA A 55 -6.09 -1.60 -3.67
C ALA A 55 -5.42 -0.79 -2.55
N ALA A 56 -6.03 0.33 -2.14
CA ALA A 56 -5.53 1.14 -1.04
C ALA A 56 -5.70 0.45 0.33
N TYR A 57 -6.81 -0.26 0.58
CA TYR A 57 -6.98 -1.04 1.80
C TYR A 57 -6.07 -2.26 1.85
N ASP A 58 -5.84 -2.95 0.73
CA ASP A 58 -4.87 -4.04 0.62
C ASP A 58 -3.48 -3.54 1.00
N ARG A 59 -3.09 -2.36 0.51
CA ARG A 59 -1.82 -1.75 0.91
C ARG A 59 -1.76 -1.43 2.41
N VAL A 60 -2.85 -0.99 3.02
CA VAL A 60 -2.93 -0.79 4.47
C VAL A 60 -2.74 -2.12 5.23
N ILE A 61 -3.32 -3.21 4.73
CA ILE A 61 -3.16 -4.55 5.33
C ILE A 61 -1.72 -5.04 5.21
N GLU A 62 -1.08 -4.86 4.06
CA GLU A 62 0.34 -5.18 3.86
C GLU A 62 1.24 -4.41 4.82
N LEU A 63 1.05 -3.09 4.90
CA LEU A 63 1.82 -2.24 5.82
C LEU A 63 1.56 -2.61 7.28
N ASN A 64 0.35 -3.02 7.64
CA ASN A 64 0.07 -3.52 8.99
C ASN A 64 0.85 -4.80 9.30
N ALA A 65 0.98 -5.72 8.34
CA ALA A 65 1.78 -6.93 8.51
C ALA A 65 3.28 -6.62 8.69
N ILE A 66 3.75 -5.46 8.23
CA ILE A 66 5.13 -5.02 8.40
C ILE A 66 5.32 -4.26 9.73
N LEU A 67 4.43 -3.31 10.02
CA LEU A 67 4.65 -2.23 10.99
C LEU A 67 3.89 -2.39 12.31
N SER A 68 3.06 -3.43 12.48
CA SER A 68 2.24 -3.59 13.69
C SER A 68 3.07 -4.01 14.92
N ASP A 69 3.16 -3.14 15.92
CA ASP A 69 3.85 -3.39 17.19
C ASP A 69 3.10 -4.34 18.15
N TYR A 70 1.83 -4.64 17.87
CA TYR A 70 1.01 -5.57 18.65
C TYR A 70 0.85 -6.95 17.99
N SER A 71 1.19 -7.10 16.71
CA SER A 71 1.14 -8.39 16.02
C SER A 71 2.48 -9.09 16.10
N SER A 72 2.56 -10.22 16.80
CA SER A 72 3.80 -11.01 16.94
C SER A 72 4.34 -11.55 15.62
N SER A 73 3.49 -11.68 14.60
CA SER A 73 3.88 -12.11 13.26
C SER A 73 4.42 -10.97 12.38
N SER A 74 4.35 -9.72 12.85
CA SER A 74 4.81 -8.58 12.05
C SER A 74 6.32 -8.56 11.89
N GLU A 75 6.78 -7.93 10.81
CA GLU A 75 8.22 -7.79 10.56
C GLU A 75 8.91 -6.98 11.68
N VAL A 76 8.30 -5.89 12.16
CA VAL A 76 8.88 -5.07 13.24
C VAL A 76 8.99 -5.82 14.58
N SER A 77 7.98 -6.64 14.91
CA SER A 77 8.01 -7.44 16.14
C SER A 77 9.04 -8.55 16.07
N ARG A 78 9.18 -9.19 14.89
CA ARG A 78 10.23 -10.18 14.62
C ARG A 78 11.61 -9.55 14.68
N LEU A 79 11.82 -8.39 14.05
CA LEU A 79 13.08 -7.65 14.12
C LEU A 79 13.48 -7.39 15.58
N SER A 80 12.54 -6.93 16.41
CA SER A 80 12.79 -6.64 17.82
C SER A 80 13.26 -7.86 18.63
N THR A 81 12.86 -9.07 18.21
CA THR A 81 13.24 -10.33 18.86
C THR A 81 14.54 -10.91 18.29
N GLU A 82 14.70 -10.86 16.96
CA GLU A 82 15.78 -11.53 16.22
C GLU A 82 17.07 -10.68 16.18
N ALA A 83 16.97 -9.35 16.15
CA ALA A 83 18.13 -8.45 16.00
C ALA A 83 19.06 -8.38 17.22
N VAL A 84 18.75 -9.10 18.30
CA VAL A 84 19.60 -9.19 19.50
C VAL A 84 20.87 -9.98 19.24
N THR A 85 20.81 -10.99 18.35
CA THR A 85 21.90 -11.96 18.16
C THR A 85 22.69 -11.73 16.87
N ALA A 86 22.07 -11.21 15.83
CA ALA A 86 22.69 -10.97 14.53
C ALA A 86 21.95 -9.88 13.74
N PRO A 87 22.59 -9.27 12.73
CA PRO A 87 21.90 -8.41 11.77
C PRO A 87 20.78 -9.18 11.05
N VAL A 88 19.60 -8.57 10.97
CA VAL A 88 18.42 -9.14 10.30
C VAL A 88 18.14 -8.31 9.05
N ALA A 89 17.97 -8.98 7.91
CA ALA A 89 17.52 -8.34 6.69
C ALA A 89 16.04 -7.95 6.85
N ILE A 90 15.70 -6.72 6.46
CA ILE A 90 14.35 -6.17 6.56
C ILE A 90 13.89 -5.61 5.21
N SER A 91 12.57 -5.47 5.06
CA SER A 91 11.94 -4.85 3.91
C SER A 91 12.37 -3.39 3.74
N HIS A 92 12.23 -2.89 2.50
CA HIS A 92 12.49 -1.50 2.18
C HIS A 92 11.54 -0.55 2.94
N GLU A 93 10.28 -0.98 3.12
CA GLU A 93 9.26 -0.27 3.86
C GLU A 93 9.63 -0.08 5.33
N LEU A 94 10.02 -1.16 6.02
CA LEU A 94 10.45 -1.07 7.41
C LEU A 94 11.69 -0.20 7.54
N TRP A 95 12.66 -0.34 6.63
CA TRP A 95 13.85 0.51 6.60
C TRP A 95 13.50 1.99 6.47
N THR A 96 12.59 2.34 5.56
CA THR A 96 12.17 3.72 5.32
C THR A 96 11.59 4.36 6.58
N VAL A 97 10.76 3.61 7.33
CA VAL A 97 10.17 4.10 8.57
C VAL A 97 11.23 4.26 9.67
N LEU A 98 12.12 3.28 9.83
CA LEU A 98 13.19 3.33 10.84
C LEU A 98 14.17 4.48 10.58
N GLU A 99 14.55 4.70 9.33
CA GLU A 99 15.41 5.81 8.95
C GLU A 99 14.76 7.16 9.28
N MET A 100 13.47 7.32 8.97
CA MET A 100 12.74 8.54 9.32
C MET A 100 12.61 8.73 10.83
N ALA A 101 12.35 7.67 11.59
CA ALA A 101 12.27 7.71 13.05
C ALA A 101 13.59 8.12 13.68
N ASP A 102 14.73 7.55 13.25
CA ASP A 102 16.06 7.91 13.74
C ASP A 102 16.41 9.38 13.41
N ARG A 103 16.10 9.84 12.19
CA ARG A 103 16.28 11.25 11.79
C ARG A 103 15.49 12.20 12.70
N LEU A 104 14.21 11.91 12.96
CA LEU A 104 13.36 12.73 13.83
C LEU A 104 13.85 12.73 15.28
N TRP A 105 14.28 11.57 15.79
CA TRP A 105 14.83 11.43 17.13
C TRP A 105 16.08 12.29 17.32
N ARG A 106 17.04 12.21 16.38
CA ARG A 106 18.28 12.99 16.42
C ARG A 106 18.02 14.50 16.30
N ALA A 107 17.05 14.90 15.48
CA ALA A 107 16.70 16.31 15.32
C ALA A 107 16.10 16.94 16.59
N ARG A 108 15.54 16.14 17.50
CA ARG A 108 14.95 16.61 18.78
C ARG A 108 15.97 16.73 19.92
N ALA A 109 17.20 16.25 19.75
CA ALA A 109 18.22 16.30 20.80
C ALA A 109 18.90 17.70 20.91
N GLY A 110 18.18 18.78 20.61
CA GLY A 110 18.61 20.18 20.70
C GLY A 110 17.70 21.00 21.58
#